data_AF-A0A932J9P0-F1
#
_entry.id   AF-A0A932J9P0-F1
#
_cell.length_a   1.000
_cell.length_b   1.000
_cell.length_c   1.000
_cell.angle_alpha   90.00
_cell.angle_beta   90.00
_cell.angle_gamma   90.00
#
_symmetry.space_group_name_H-M   'P 1'
#
loop_
_entity.id
_entity.type
_entity.pdbx_description
1 polymer ?
#
loop_
_entity_poly.entity_id
_entity_poly.type
_entity_poly.pdbx_seq_one_letter_code
_entity_poly.pdbx_strand_id
1 'polypeptide(L)'
;MIIEQHHKMQLETKHPSGAEEWYCPTCGRRFLMHWPPEYKRVILEAGDEMAIHSGGKDGLVMSPPRLGEAEAPDLSEEMRAALEEALKDVDFDGPPSADDL
;
A
#
# COMPACT_ATOMS: atom_id res chain seq x y z
N MET A 1 -12.17 25.68 1.58
CA MET A 1 -11.55 24.78 0.59
C MET A 1 -10.44 24.04 1.31
N ILE A 2 -10.59 22.74 1.54
CA ILE A 2 -9.48 21.92 2.08
C ILE A 2 -8.68 21.49 0.84
N ILE A 3 -7.43 21.95 0.75
CA ILE A 3 -6.52 21.51 -0.31
C ILE A 3 -5.87 20.24 0.23
N GLU A 4 -6.22 19.09 -0.33
CA GLU A 4 -5.54 17.83 0.00
C GLU A 4 -4.08 17.95 -0.49
N GLN A 5 -3.13 17.96 0.45
CA GLN A 5 -1.70 18.00 0.13
C GLN A 5 -1.22 16.58 -0.15
N HIS A 6 -0.65 16.36 -1.34
CA HIS A 6 -0.12 15.07 -1.74
C HIS A 6 1.40 15.04 -1.54
N HIS A 7 1.88 14.13 -0.70
CA HIS A 7 3.30 13.95 -0.44
C HIS A 7 3.79 12.64 -1.01
N LYS A 8 5.02 12.65 -1.55
CA LYS A 8 5.71 11.45 -2.00
C LYS A 8 6.66 10.96 -0.92
N MET A 9 6.51 9.72 -0.50
CA MET A 9 7.40 9.04 0.43
C MET A 9 8.54 8.35 -0.29
N GLN A 10 9.68 8.31 0.39
CA GLN A 10 10.91 7.66 -0.04
C GLN A 10 11.16 6.43 0.84
N LEU A 11 11.56 5.32 0.21
CA LEU A 11 12.05 4.17 0.93
C LEU A 11 13.50 4.46 1.35
N GLU A 12 13.73 4.66 2.64
CA GLU A 12 15.05 5.00 3.18
C GLU A 12 15.92 3.76 3.37
N THR A 13 15.35 2.70 3.94
CA THR A 13 16.11 1.51 4.35
C THR A 13 15.24 0.28 4.38
N LYS A 14 15.84 -0.88 4.08
CA LYS A 14 15.28 -2.20 4.36
C LYS A 14 16.02 -2.79 5.54
N HIS A 15 15.30 -3.13 6.59
CA HIS A 15 15.84 -3.71 7.81
C HIS A 15 16.05 -5.23 7.64
N PRO A 16 16.99 -5.85 8.37
CA PRO A 16 17.22 -7.30 8.31
C PRO A 16 15.98 -8.15 8.64
N SER A 17 15.01 -7.58 9.37
CA SER A 17 13.72 -8.20 9.66
C SER A 17 12.77 -8.26 8.45
N GLY A 18 13.15 -7.68 7.31
CA GLY A 18 12.28 -7.49 6.15
C GLY A 18 11.39 -6.23 6.22
N ALA A 19 11.44 -5.47 7.33
CA ALA A 19 10.71 -4.22 7.44
C ALA A 19 11.29 -3.15 6.51
N GLU A 20 10.42 -2.40 5.84
CA GLU A 20 10.77 -1.25 5.03
C GLU A 20 10.56 0.05 5.83
N GLU A 21 11.55 0.93 5.86
CA GLU A 21 11.47 2.25 6.46
C GLU A 21 11.13 3.31 5.41
N TRP A 22 10.02 4.00 5.62
CA TRP A 22 9.50 5.00 4.71
C TRP A 22 9.55 6.38 5.35
N TYR A 23 10.04 7.37 4.62
CA TYR A 23 10.17 8.76 5.06
C TYR A 23 9.53 9.73 4.07
N CYS A 24 8.80 10.71 4.60
CA CYS A 24 8.31 11.85 3.83
C CYS A 24 9.23 13.05 4.05
N PRO A 25 9.97 13.51 3.02
CA PRO A 25 10.80 14.71 3.13
C PRO A 25 9.99 16.00 3.26
N THR A 26 8.69 15.99 2.91
CA THR A 26 7.85 17.19 2.93
C THR A 26 7.36 17.54 4.34
N CYS A 27 6.89 16.57 5.11
CA CYS A 27 6.32 16.82 6.44
C CYS A 27 7.01 16.06 7.58
N GLY A 28 8.05 15.27 7.26
CA GLY A 28 8.81 14.51 8.26
C GLY A 28 8.15 13.19 8.69
N ARG A 29 6.99 12.82 8.14
CA ARG A 29 6.33 11.54 8.47
C ARG A 29 7.27 10.37 8.23
N ARG A 30 7.38 9.45 9.19
CA ARG A 30 8.22 8.26 9.12
C ARG A 30 7.53 7.04 9.70
N PHE A 31 7.63 5.90 9.03
CA PHE A 31 7.11 4.64 9.55
C PHE A 31 7.87 3.42 9.04
N LEU A 32 7.79 2.35 9.81
CA LEU A 32 8.19 1.01 9.39
C LEU A 32 6.99 0.26 8.85
N MET A 33 7.22 -0.59 7.86
CA MET A 33 6.19 -1.44 7.29
C MET A 33 6.72 -2.83 6.96
N HIS A 34 6.00 -3.84 7.44
CA HIS A 34 6.02 -5.18 6.92
C HIS A 34 4.85 -5.33 5.95
N TRP A 35 5.16 -5.85 4.77
CA TRP A 35 4.17 -6.20 3.76
C TRP A 35 3.55 -7.58 4.04
N PRO A 36 2.46 -7.95 3.36
CA PRO A 36 1.89 -9.29 3.47
C PRO A 36 2.95 -10.41 3.34
N PRO A 37 2.76 -11.57 4.01
CA PRO A 37 1.53 -11.99 4.70
C PRO A 37 1.32 -11.35 6.08
N GLU A 38 2.37 -10.91 6.75
CA GLU A 38 2.28 -10.26 8.07
C GLU A 38 2.25 -8.73 7.94
N TYR A 39 1.18 -8.19 7.33
CA TYR A 39 1.07 -6.74 7.18
C TYR A 39 1.10 -6.04 8.55
N LYS A 40 2.12 -5.22 8.77
CA LYS A 40 2.28 -4.44 10.00
C LYS A 40 2.84 -3.08 9.67
N ARG A 41 2.27 -2.02 10.22
CA ARG A 41 2.77 -0.65 10.08
C ARG A 41 2.98 -0.02 11.44
N VAL A 42 4.18 0.51 11.68
CA VAL A 42 4.55 1.18 12.93
C VAL A 42 4.96 2.61 12.61
N ILE A 43 4.17 3.58 13.05
CA ILE A 43 4.49 5.00 12.87
C ILE A 43 5.59 5.38 13.85
N LEU A 44 6.71 5.90 13.33
CA LEU A 44 7.82 6.43 14.12
C LEU A 44 7.66 7.93 14.34
N GLU A 45 7.30 8.65 13.27
CA GLU A 45 7.03 10.09 13.28
C GLU A 45 5.75 10.36 12.50
N ALA A 46 4.80 11.09 13.10
CA ALA A 46 3.48 11.27 12.50
C ALA A 46 3.51 12.21 11.26
N GLY A 47 4.32 13.27 11.29
CA GLY A 47 4.29 14.33 10.28
C GLY A 47 2.89 14.95 10.12
N ASP A 48 2.53 15.33 8.90
CA ASP A 48 1.18 15.82 8.58
C ASP A 48 0.22 14.65 8.34
N GLU A 49 -0.73 14.44 9.24
CA GLU A 49 -1.72 13.35 9.13
C GLU A 49 -2.85 13.64 8.13
N MET A 50 -3.02 14.91 7.75
CA MET A 50 -4.05 15.34 6.79
C MET A 50 -3.56 15.26 5.34
N ALA A 51 -2.25 15.09 5.13
CA ALA A 51 -1.66 14.92 3.82
C ALA A 51 -1.78 13.47 3.32
N ILE A 52 -2.07 13.33 2.02
CA ILE A 52 -2.11 12.04 1.33
C ILE A 52 -0.67 11.64 1.00
N HIS A 53 -0.21 10.58 1.66
CA HIS A 53 1.14 10.06 1.45
C HIS A 53 1.13 8.92 0.46
N SER A 54 1.95 9.06 -0.58
CA SER A 54 2.18 8.03 -1.60
C SER A 54 3.64 7.61 -1.66
N GLY A 55 3.88 6.31 -1.49
CA GLY A 55 5.18 5.67 -1.74
C GLY A 55 4.98 4.61 -2.81
N GLY A 56 6.00 4.39 -3.63
CA GLY A 56 5.96 3.42 -4.73
C GLY A 56 7.16 2.50 -4.72
N LYS A 57 6.89 1.19 -4.86
CA LYS A 57 7.84 0.17 -5.28
C LYS A 57 7.20 -0.56 -6.46
N ASP A 58 7.84 -0.49 -7.62
CA ASP A 58 7.42 -1.18 -8.86
C ASP A 58 5.91 -1.14 -9.18
N GLY A 59 5.27 0.02 -9.01
CA GLY A 59 3.87 0.26 -9.40
C GLY A 59 2.82 0.23 -8.29
N LEU A 60 3.17 -0.21 -7.06
CA LEU A 60 2.22 -0.18 -5.94
C LEU A 60 2.15 1.22 -5.31
N VAL A 61 1.05 1.95 -5.53
CA VAL A 61 0.81 3.25 -4.88
C VAL A 61 0.23 3.00 -3.49
N MET A 62 0.99 3.32 -2.44
CA MET A 62 0.40 3.40 -1.11
C MET A 62 -0.49 4.64 -1.02
N SER A 63 -1.74 4.46 -0.62
CA SER A 63 -2.57 5.54 -0.08
C SER A 63 -3.23 4.98 1.18
N PRO A 64 -3.45 5.78 2.24
CA PRO A 64 -4.25 5.31 3.35
C PRO A 64 -5.62 4.86 2.81
N PRO A 65 -6.19 3.73 3.29
CA PRO A 65 -7.55 3.38 2.95
C PRO A 65 -8.45 4.52 3.42
N ARG A 66 -9.09 5.21 2.48
CA ARG A 66 -10.17 6.13 2.83
C ARG A 66 -11.30 5.25 3.37
N LEU A 67 -11.59 5.34 4.67
CA LEU A 67 -12.90 4.99 5.22
C LEU A 67 -13.91 6.07 4.80
N GLY A 68 -14.07 6.26 3.50
CA GLY A 68 -15.27 6.82 2.91
C GLY A 68 -15.95 5.66 2.19
N GLU A 69 -17.28 5.68 2.12
CA GLU A 69 -17.99 4.82 1.18
C GLU A 69 -17.37 5.04 -0.20
N ALA A 70 -16.47 4.14 -0.59
CA ALA A 70 -16.22 3.95 -2.00
C ALA A 70 -17.60 3.56 -2.51
N GLU A 71 -18.25 4.46 -3.25
CA GLU A 71 -19.05 3.98 -4.36
C GLU A 71 -18.04 3.17 -5.17
N ALA A 72 -17.99 1.87 -4.89
CA ALA A 72 -17.29 0.94 -5.73
C ALA A 72 -17.79 1.30 -7.13
N PRO A 73 -16.91 1.72 -8.06
CA PRO A 73 -17.37 1.96 -9.41
C PRO A 73 -18.16 0.72 -9.79
N ASP A 74 -19.44 0.89 -10.11
CA ASP A 74 -20.31 -0.20 -10.49
C ASP A 74 -19.70 -0.80 -11.75
N LEU A 75 -18.84 -1.81 -11.55
CA LEU A 75 -18.17 -2.49 -12.64
C LEU A 75 -19.30 -3.18 -13.40
N SER A 76 -19.49 -2.77 -14.65
CA SER A 76 -20.46 -3.46 -15.51
C SER A 76 -20.16 -4.96 -15.51
N GLU A 77 -21.20 -5.78 -15.65
CA GLU A 77 -21.07 -7.24 -15.74
C GLU A 77 -20.02 -7.67 -16.77
N GLU A 78 -19.89 -6.91 -17.88
CA GLU A 78 -18.87 -7.14 -18.91
C GLU A 78 -17.44 -6.91 -18.38
N MET A 79 -17.22 -5.82 -17.64
CA MET A 79 -15.93 -5.52 -17.04
C MET A 79 -15.57 -6.53 -15.95
N ARG A 80 -16.57 -6.98 -15.18
CA ARG A 80 -16.41 -8.02 -14.15
C ARG A 80 -16.00 -9.36 -14.77
N ALA A 81 -16.70 -9.79 -15.82
CA ALA A 81 -16.37 -11.03 -16.53
C ALA A 81 -14.96 -10.99 -17.16
N ALA A 82 -14.59 -9.86 -17.77
CA ALA A 82 -13.25 -9.68 -18.33
C ALA A 82 -12.14 -9.75 -17.27
N LEU A 83 -12.39 -9.19 -16.08
CA LEU A 83 -11.47 -9.27 -14.95
C LEU A 83 -11.36 -10.71 -14.42
N GLU A 84 -12.47 -11.42 -14.26
CA GLU A 84 -12.48 -12.81 -13.78
C GLU A 84 -11.74 -13.76 -14.73
N GLU A 85 -11.88 -13.60 -16.04
CA GLU A 85 -11.09 -14.37 -17.00
C GLU A 85 -9.60 -14.07 -16.87
N ALA A 86 -9.22 -12.79 -16.74
CA ALA A 86 -7.81 -12.41 -16.60
C ALA A 86 -7.15 -12.92 -15.31
N LEU A 87 -7.90 -13.07 -14.22
CA LEU A 87 -7.37 -13.53 -12.94
C LEU A 87 -7.07 -15.03 -12.90
N LYS A 88 -7.66 -15.86 -13.77
CA LYS A 88 -7.42 -17.31 -13.81
C LYS A 88 -5.99 -17.67 -14.17
N ASP A 89 -5.33 -16.83 -14.95
CA ASP A 89 -3.95 -17.02 -15.39
C ASP A 89 -2.93 -16.44 -14.39
N VAL A 90 -3.40 -15.83 -13.29
CA VAL A 90 -2.55 -15.27 -12.25
C VAL A 90 -2.42 -16.30 -11.12
N ASP A 91 -1.19 -16.75 -10.88
CA ASP A 91 -0.84 -17.56 -9.72
C ASP A 91 -0.76 -16.67 -8.47
N PHE A 92 -1.76 -16.77 -7.60
CA PHE A 92 -1.83 -16.05 -6.33
C PHE A 92 -1.23 -16.83 -5.16
N ASP A 93 -0.95 -18.11 -5.35
CA ASP A 93 -0.19 -18.87 -4.39
C ASP A 93 1.25 -18.39 -4.48
N GLY A 94 1.62 -17.49 -3.57
CA GLY A 94 3.01 -17.14 -3.35
C GLY A 94 3.84 -18.42 -3.13
N PRO A 95 5.19 -18.34 -3.23
CA PRO A 95 6.03 -19.49 -2.92
C PRO A 95 5.61 -20.07 -1.56
N PRO A 96 5.52 -21.41 -1.42
CA PRO A 96 5.04 -22.05 -0.20
C PRO A 96 5.79 -21.47 1.00
N SER A 97 5.04 -21.13 2.04
CA SER A 97 5.63 -20.58 3.25
C SER A 97 6.54 -21.64 3.87
N ALA A 98 7.63 -21.21 4.52
CA ALA A 98 8.57 -22.15 5.14
C ALA A 98 7.95 -22.95 6.30
N ASP A 99 6.72 -22.61 6.70
CA ASP A 99 5.97 -23.23 7.79
C ASP A 99 5.05 -24.39 7.33
N ASP A 100 5.05 -24.73 6.03
CA ASP A 100 4.26 -25.84 5.45
C ASP A 100 5.02 -27.19 5.36
N LEU A 101 6.12 -27.37 6.11
CA LEU A 101 6.92 -28.62 6.18
C LEU A 101 6.98 -29.24 7.57
#